data_AF-A0A9P4MJG7-F1
#
_entry.id   AF-A0A9P4MJG7-F1
#
_cell.length_a   1.000
_cell.length_b   1.000
_cell.length_c   1.000
_cell.angle_alpha   90.00
_cell.angle_beta   90.00
_cell.angle_gamma   90.00
#
_symmetry.space_group_name_H-M   'P 1'
#
loop_
_entity.id
_entity.type
_entity.pdbx_description
1 polymer ?
#
loop_
_entity_poly.entity_id
_entity_poly.type
_entity_poly.pdbx_seq_one_letter_code
_entity_poly.pdbx_strand_id
1 'polypeptide(L)' 'MLPKFTVVYAILLAVLASTTLAAPANTVPRDLAIDNTQGIAKDPVAACKDHKAKDSCKFISEGKLRSGHCNDKLVCSQ' A
#
# COMPACT_ATOMS: atom_id res chain seq x y z
N MET A 1 49.85 23.61 -3.38
CA MET A 1 48.76 24.60 -3.57
C MET A 1 47.71 23.95 -4.47
N LEU A 2 46.62 23.42 -3.92
CA LEU A 2 45.53 22.84 -4.72
C LEU A 2 44.81 23.98 -5.47
N PRO A 3 44.54 23.84 -6.79
CA PRO A 3 43.89 24.89 -7.54
C PRO A 3 42.47 25.12 -7.01
N LYS A 4 42.14 26.38 -6.74
CA LYS A 4 40.82 26.82 -6.21
C LYS A 4 39.63 26.29 -7.03
N PHE A 5 39.87 25.92 -8.29
CA PHE A 5 38.91 25.29 -9.19
C PHE A 5 38.44 23.90 -8.75
N THR A 6 39.29 23.11 -8.09
CA THR A 6 38.92 21.76 -7.62
C THR A 6 37.88 21.83 -6.49
N VAL A 7 37.94 22.85 -5.64
CA VAL A 7 36.98 23.06 -4.55
C VAL A 7 35.61 23.45 -5.10
N VAL A 8 35.58 24.37 -6.07
CA VAL A 8 34.32 24.79 -6.72
C VAL A 8 33.66 23.63 -7.44
N TYR A 9 34.45 22.80 -8.14
CA TYR A 9 33.94 21.63 -8.84
C TYR A 9 33.37 20.57 -7.89
N ALA A 10 34.03 20.34 -6.74
CA ALA A 10 33.55 19.42 -5.72
C ALA A 10 32.24 19.89 -5.08
N ILE A 11 32.08 21.19 -4.83
CA ILE A 11 30.82 21.76 -4.31
C ILE A 11 29.71 21.62 -5.36
N LEU A 12 29.99 21.91 -6.64
CA LEU A 12 29.02 21.75 -7.71
C LEU A 12 28.53 20.29 -7.83
N LEU A 13 29.44 19.33 -7.76
CA LEU A 13 29.09 17.90 -7.81
C LEU A 13 28.26 17.46 -6.59
N ALA A 14 28.55 17.99 -5.39
CA ALA A 14 27.77 17.69 -4.19
C ALA A 14 26.33 18.25 -4.25
N VAL A 15 26.15 19.43 -4.85
CA VAL A 15 24.82 20.04 -5.05
C VAL A 15 23.99 19.23 -6.05
N LEU A 16 24.60 18.73 -7.14
CA LEU A 16 23.88 17.88 -8.10
C LEU A 16 23.38 16.56 -7.48
N ALA A 17 24.12 15.98 -6.52
CA ALA A 17 23.72 14.74 -5.86
C ALA A 17 22.56 14.89 -4.86
N SER A 18 22.19 16.12 -4.48
CA SER A 18 21.26 16.39 -3.38
C SER A 18 19.80 16.58 -3.81
N THR A 19 19.47 16.48 -5.11
CA THR A 19 18.14 16.84 -5.63
C THR A 19 17.22 15.66 -5.97
N THR A 20 17.53 14.43 -5.55
CA THR A 20 16.54 13.33 -5.58
C THR A 20 15.58 13.43 -4.40
N LEU A 21 14.85 14.55 -4.32
CA LEU A 21 13.62 14.66 -3.55
C LEU A 21 12.45 14.54 -4.53
N ALA A 22 12.28 13.35 -5.10
CA ALA A 22 11.01 12.98 -5.72
C ALA A 22 10.17 12.30 -4.63
N ALA A 23 9.07 12.97 -4.28
CA ALA A 23 8.08 12.57 -3.29
C ALA A 23 7.70 11.08 -3.39
N PRO A 24 7.21 10.43 -2.31
CA PRO A 24 6.44 9.22 -2.48
C PRO A 24 5.26 9.57 -3.38
N ALA A 25 5.32 9.13 -4.64
CA ALA A 25 4.25 9.26 -5.59
C ALA A 25 3.11 8.37 -5.11
N ASN A 26 2.32 8.90 -4.17
CA ASN A 26 0.93 8.57 -3.96
C ASN A 26 0.16 8.98 -5.23
N THR A 27 0.40 8.26 -6.32
CA THR A 27 -0.49 8.20 -7.47
C THR A 27 -0.93 6.74 -7.57
N VAL A 28 -1.74 6.33 -6.59
CA VAL A 28 -2.60 5.18 -6.78
C VAL A 28 -3.55 5.58 -7.91
N PRO A 29 -3.52 4.91 -9.07
CA PRO A 29 -4.56 5.10 -10.06
C PRO A 29 -5.88 4.79 -9.38
N ARG A 30 -6.78 5.79 -9.28
CA ARG A 30 -8.10 5.66 -8.62
C ARG A 30 -9.04 4.69 -9.33
N ASP A 31 -8.52 3.89 -10.26
CA ASP A 31 -9.25 2.93 -11.09
C ASP A 31 -8.69 1.49 -10.93
N LEU A 32 -7.64 1.28 -10.13
CA LEU A 32 -7.02 -0.05 -9.95
C LEU A 32 -6.62 -0.35 -8.48
N ALA A 33 -7.44 0.05 -7.53
CA ALA A 33 -7.35 -0.40 -6.14
C ALA A 33 -8.56 -1.30 -5.80
N ILE A 34 -8.68 -2.42 -6.51
CA ILE A 34 -9.08 -3.66 -5.83
C ILE A 34 -7.84 -4.06 -5.04
N ASP A 35 -7.73 -3.49 -3.84
CA ASP A 35 -6.60 -3.62 -2.96
C ASP A 35 -6.46 -5.07 -2.48
N ASN A 36 -5.68 -5.86 -3.21
CA ASN A 36 -5.08 -7.09 -2.73
C ASN A 36 -3.79 -6.80 -1.93
N THR A 37 -3.52 -5.53 -1.59
CA THR A 37 -2.33 -5.11 -0.83
C THR A 37 -2.62 -4.93 0.66
N GLN A 38 -3.88 -5.01 1.08
CA GLN A 38 -4.26 -4.98 2.49
C GLN A 38 -5.45 -5.90 2.80
N GLY A 39 -5.57 -7.07 2.16
CA GLY A 39 -6.36 -8.22 2.66
C GLY A 39 -7.80 -7.95 3.10
N ILE A 40 -8.46 -6.91 2.60
CA ILE A 40 -9.84 -6.56 2.98
C ILE A 40 -10.70 -6.64 1.73
N ALA A 41 -11.55 -7.66 1.68
CA ALA A 41 -12.43 -7.90 0.55
C ALA A 41 -13.60 -6.89 0.50
N LYS A 42 -14.19 -6.69 -0.69
CA LYS A 42 -15.38 -5.85 -0.86
C LYS A 42 -16.69 -6.57 -0.49
N ASP A 43 -16.68 -7.89 -0.55
CA ASP A 43 -17.85 -8.73 -0.31
C ASP A 43 -17.56 -9.73 0.81
N PRO A 44 -18.57 -10.08 1.63
CA PRO A 44 -18.40 -11.04 2.72
C PRO A 44 -18.03 -12.45 2.23
N VAL A 45 -18.44 -12.82 1.00
CA VAL A 45 -18.03 -14.08 0.36
C VAL A 45 -16.57 -14.03 -0.07
N ALA A 46 -16.16 -12.92 -0.69
CA ALA A 46 -14.78 -12.74 -1.13
C ALA A 46 -13.79 -12.72 0.04
N ALA A 47 -14.23 -12.27 1.22
CA ALA A 47 -13.44 -12.31 2.45
C ALA A 47 -13.16 -13.72 2.97
N CYS A 48 -13.88 -14.73 2.48
CA CYS A 48 -13.76 -16.13 2.88
C CYS A 48 -13.40 -17.07 1.72
N LYS A 49 -13.09 -16.52 0.53
CA LYS A 49 -12.84 -17.29 -0.70
C LYS A 49 -11.70 -18.31 -0.55
N ASP A 50 -10.66 -17.92 0.20
CA ASP A 50 -9.45 -18.72 0.41
C ASP A 50 -9.25 -19.11 1.89
N HIS A 51 -10.33 -19.02 2.69
CA HIS A 51 -10.34 -19.30 4.12
C HIS A 51 -11.31 -20.44 4.47
N LYS A 52 -11.15 -21.04 5.64
CA LYS A 52 -12.03 -22.10 6.17
C LYS A 52 -13.11 -21.52 7.07
N ALA A 53 -14.13 -22.32 7.34
CA ALA A 53 -15.09 -21.99 8.39
C ALA A 53 -14.35 -21.75 9.72
N LYS A 54 -14.82 -20.75 10.48
CA LYS A 54 -14.24 -20.19 11.70
C LYS A 54 -12.99 -19.32 11.53
N ASP A 55 -12.42 -19.20 10.34
CA ASP A 55 -11.33 -18.26 10.12
C ASP A 55 -11.82 -16.81 10.24
N SER A 56 -10.95 -15.95 10.78
CA SER A 56 -11.19 -14.51 10.86
C SER A 56 -11.24 -13.90 9.46
N CYS A 57 -12.24 -13.06 9.22
CA CYS A 57 -12.44 -12.40 7.94
C CYS A 57 -12.70 -10.89 8.12
N LYS A 58 -12.31 -10.10 7.13
CA LYS A 58 -12.53 -8.65 7.11
C LYS A 58 -13.00 -8.20 5.73
N PHE A 59 -14.03 -7.38 5.69
CA PHE A 59 -14.56 -6.83 4.45
C PHE A 59 -15.12 -5.42 4.63
N ILE A 60 -15.18 -4.65 3.54
CA ILE A 60 -15.82 -3.34 3.53
C ILE A 60 -17.27 -3.50 3.08
N SER A 61 -18.22 -3.10 3.93
CA SER A 61 -19.63 -2.99 3.57
C SER A 61 -20.12 -1.58 3.85
N GLU A 62 -20.77 -0.96 2.87
CA GLU A 62 -21.27 0.42 2.96
C GLU A 62 -20.17 1.44 3.37
N GLY A 63 -18.94 1.22 2.89
CA GLY A 63 -17.79 2.07 3.22
C GLY A 63 -17.25 1.89 4.65
N LYS A 64 -17.77 0.93 5.42
CA LYS A 64 -17.29 0.60 6.77
C LYS A 64 -16.55 -0.73 6.76
N LEU A 65 -15.41 -0.76 7.45
CA LEU A 65 -14.71 -2.01 7.71
C LEU A 65 -15.51 -2.85 8.70
N ARG A 66 -15.88 -4.06 8.28
CA ARG A 66 -16.49 -5.10 9.10
C ARG A 66 -15.48 -6.22 9.31
N SER A 67 -15.44 -6.75 10.52
CA SER A 67 -14.61 -7.90 10.89
C SER A 67 -15.52 -8.98 11.46
N GLY A 68 -15.26 -10.25 11.19
CA GLY A 68 -16.08 -11.36 11.65
C GLY A 68 -15.35 -12.70 11.47
N HIS A 69 -16.13 -13.78 11.38
CA HIS A 69 -15.65 -15.12 11.10
C HIS A 69 -16.37 -15.73 9.90
N CYS A 70 -15.67 -16.53 9.10
CA CYS A 70 -16.26 -17.29 8.02
C CYS A 70 -17.19 -18.36 8.60
N ASN A 71 -18.42 -18.44 8.10
CA ASN A 71 -19.35 -19.52 8.44
C ASN A 71 -19.14 -20.75 7.52
N ASP A 72 -19.90 -21.82 7.75
CA ASP A 72 -19.86 -23.04 6.94
C ASP A 72 -20.27 -22.84 5.47
N LYS A 73 -20.86 -21.67 5.14
CA LYS A 73 -21.20 -21.27 3.77
C LYS A 73 -20.12 -20.41 3.12
N LEU A 74 -18.94 -20.27 3.74
CA LEU A 74 -17.85 -19.39 3.30
C LEU A 74 -18.31 -17.93 3.12
N VAL A 75 -19.15 -17.46 4.05
CA VAL A 75 -19.59 -16.07 4.15
C VAL A 75 -19.08 -15.49 5.45
N CYS A 76 -18.45 -14.32 5.39
CA CYS A 76 -18.03 -13.59 6.57
C CYS A 76 -19.24 -13.05 7.35
N SER A 77 -19.41 -13.51 8.60
CA SER A 77 -20.44 -13.04 9.53
C SER A 77 -19.79 -12.51 10.81
N GLN A 78 -20.34 -11.44 11.38
CA GLN A 78 -20.06 -11.09 12.77
C GLN A 78 -20.73 -12.08 13.72
#